data_AF-A0A821IKU9-F1
#
_entry.id   AF-A0A821IKU9-F1
#
_cell.length_a   1.000
_cell.length_b   1.000
_cell.length_c   1.000
_cell.angle_alpha   90.00
_cell.angle_beta   90.00
_cell.angle_gamma   90.00
#
_symmetry.space_group_name_H-M   'P 1'
#
loop_
_entity.id
_entity.type
_entity.pdbx_description
1 polymer ?
#
loop_
_entity_poly.entity_id
_entity_poly.type
_entity_poly.pdbx_seq_one_letter_code
_entity_poly.pdbx_strand_id
1 'polypeptide(L)'
;MSNPFLFLSDSSSTTSNSFSTSSSKVVSTSNDSSPTSNIYKDIFDYVLLCTIDEQPSSSLIYLAELAACVPQTLDKNFIDQALFERLRMTDSASQLLMPATKNSTVKNDLNSITENRCLHYLAGCYQRLLRQRDHFKLIFDDIRKLFIDLSKTAISLPDLYEGQDLSKQWLELLIDGQENSQIYEFIDCVNNDSLSPLTDEMESLYTSVFRHMYKMIQPLDYFSTELIAYTGILTHLSKWPALVRVC
;
A
#
# COMPACT_ATOMS: atom_id res chain seq x y z
N MET A 1 -77.42 -1.88 -3.17
CA MET A 1 -76.93 -2.45 -4.43
C MET A 1 -75.86 -3.47 -4.03
N SER A 2 -76.25 -4.70 -3.73
CA SER A 2 -76.31 -5.85 -4.66
C SER A 2 -74.92 -6.40 -5.01
N ASN A 3 -74.50 -7.45 -4.27
CA ASN A 3 -73.68 -8.57 -4.78
C ASN A 3 -74.37 -9.17 -6.04
N PRO A 4 -73.71 -9.91 -6.96
CA PRO A 4 -72.73 -10.97 -6.65
C PRO A 4 -71.68 -11.31 -7.75
N PHE A 5 -70.68 -12.12 -7.42
CA PHE A 5 -70.41 -13.37 -8.16
C PHE A 5 -69.67 -14.36 -7.26
N LEU A 6 -70.35 -15.47 -6.99
CA LEU A 6 -69.89 -16.73 -6.41
C LEU A 6 -69.46 -17.68 -7.54
N PHE A 7 -68.61 -18.66 -7.21
CA PHE A 7 -68.72 -20.12 -7.47
C PHE A 7 -67.30 -20.73 -7.32
N LEU A 8 -67.03 -21.53 -6.28
CA LEU A 8 -67.12 -23.01 -6.20
C LEU A 8 -65.99 -23.69 -7.03
N SER A 9 -65.27 -24.73 -6.59
CA SER A 9 -65.47 -25.72 -5.53
C SER A 9 -64.25 -26.67 -5.46
N ASP A 10 -64.02 -27.25 -4.27
CA ASP A 10 -63.59 -28.62 -3.94
C ASP A 10 -62.46 -29.33 -4.69
N SER A 11 -61.48 -29.86 -3.95
CA SER A 11 -61.54 -31.24 -3.41
C SER A 11 -60.19 -31.77 -2.91
N SER A 12 -60.29 -32.57 -1.86
CA SER A 12 -59.28 -33.37 -1.14
C SER A 12 -58.50 -34.36 -2.00
N SER A 13 -57.24 -34.67 -1.63
CA SER A 13 -56.84 -36.03 -1.21
C SER A 13 -55.34 -36.18 -0.93
N THR A 14 -55.09 -36.99 0.09
CA THR A 14 -53.82 -37.49 0.62
C THR A 14 -53.21 -38.55 -0.29
N THR A 15 -51.90 -38.47 -0.58
CA THR A 15 -51.07 -39.68 -0.76
C THR A 15 -49.60 -39.41 -0.49
N SER A 16 -49.07 -40.18 0.46
CA SER A 16 -47.66 -40.44 0.72
C SER A 16 -46.92 -40.98 -0.51
N ASN A 17 -45.68 -40.55 -0.73
CA ASN A 17 -44.60 -41.50 -0.99
C ASN A 17 -43.21 -40.90 -0.76
N SER A 18 -42.48 -41.58 0.11
CA SER A 18 -41.03 -41.52 0.26
C SER A 18 -40.33 -41.96 -1.02
N PHE A 19 -39.35 -41.19 -1.48
CA PHE A 19 -38.28 -41.70 -2.34
C PHE A 19 -36.94 -41.11 -1.90
N SER A 20 -36.13 -41.97 -1.32
CA SER A 20 -34.72 -41.78 -1.06
C SER A 20 -33.92 -41.94 -2.35
N THR A 21 -33.09 -40.96 -2.70
CA THR A 21 -31.90 -41.19 -3.54
C THR A 21 -30.83 -40.16 -3.21
N SER A 22 -29.75 -40.69 -2.63
CA SER A 22 -28.35 -40.28 -2.70
C SER A 22 -28.01 -39.37 -3.88
N SER A 23 -27.20 -38.33 -3.65
CA SER A 23 -25.87 -38.18 -4.27
C SER A 23 -25.22 -36.81 -3.99
N SER A 24 -24.02 -36.89 -3.42
CA SER A 24 -22.79 -36.19 -3.87
C SER A 24 -22.63 -34.68 -3.70
N LYS A 25 -21.71 -34.35 -2.79
CA LYS A 25 -20.57 -33.42 -2.95
C LYS A 25 -20.60 -32.48 -4.16
N VAL A 26 -20.53 -31.19 -3.89
CA VAL A 26 -19.70 -30.27 -4.69
C VAL A 26 -18.71 -29.60 -3.74
N VAL A 27 -17.53 -30.21 -3.64
CA VAL A 27 -16.29 -29.52 -3.30
C VAL A 27 -15.96 -28.69 -4.52
N SER A 28 -16.16 -27.39 -4.46
CA SER A 28 -15.66 -26.46 -5.47
C SER A 28 -14.21 -26.10 -5.13
N THR A 29 -13.29 -27.03 -5.37
CA THR A 29 -11.89 -26.70 -5.67
C THR A 29 -11.82 -26.38 -7.17
N SER A 30 -12.00 -25.11 -7.52
CA SER A 30 -11.68 -24.59 -8.85
C SER A 30 -10.33 -23.87 -8.77
N ASN A 31 -9.25 -24.63 -8.93
CA ASN A 31 -7.90 -24.12 -9.18
C ASN A 31 -7.76 -23.75 -10.67
N ASP A 32 -8.47 -22.71 -11.09
CA ASP A 32 -8.20 -22.01 -12.36
C ASP A 32 -7.75 -20.58 -12.03
N SER A 33 -6.62 -20.45 -11.33
CA SER A 33 -5.95 -19.15 -11.21
C SER A 33 -5.13 -18.91 -12.47
N SER A 34 -5.53 -17.91 -13.27
CA SER A 34 -4.66 -17.40 -14.33
C SER A 34 -3.28 -17.04 -13.74
N PRO A 35 -2.18 -17.16 -14.50
CA PRO A 35 -0.85 -16.81 -14.02
C PRO A 35 -0.74 -15.35 -13.54
N THR A 36 -1.64 -14.46 -13.99
CA THR A 36 -1.76 -13.08 -13.52
C THR A 36 -2.47 -12.95 -12.17
N SER A 37 -3.42 -13.80 -11.80
CA SER A 37 -4.05 -13.73 -10.47
C SER A 37 -3.03 -14.00 -9.36
N ASN A 38 -2.08 -14.90 -9.62
CA ASN A 38 -1.01 -15.22 -8.67
C ASN A 38 0.00 -14.06 -8.50
N ILE A 39 0.23 -13.27 -9.56
CA ILE A 39 1.18 -12.15 -9.49
C ILE A 39 0.69 -11.02 -8.58
N TYR A 40 -0.62 -10.75 -8.56
CA TYR A 40 -1.18 -9.72 -7.69
C TYR A 40 -1.18 -10.17 -6.23
N LYS A 41 -1.45 -11.46 -5.97
CA LYS A 41 -1.29 -12.03 -4.63
C LYS A 41 0.15 -11.88 -4.13
N ASP A 42 1.14 -12.12 -4.99
CA ASP A 42 2.54 -11.93 -4.62
C ASP A 42 2.88 -10.45 -4.32
N ILE A 43 2.23 -9.48 -4.99
CA ILE A 43 2.34 -8.07 -4.63
C ILE A 43 1.81 -7.83 -3.22
N PHE A 44 0.65 -8.38 -2.86
CA PHE A 44 0.12 -8.30 -1.49
C PHE A 44 1.13 -8.82 -0.46
N ASP A 45 1.55 -10.08 -0.63
CA ASP A 45 2.31 -10.79 0.38
C ASP A 45 3.74 -10.25 0.51
N TYR A 46 4.40 -9.91 -0.61
CA TYR A 46 5.83 -9.58 -0.62
C TYR A 46 6.16 -8.12 -0.82
N VAL A 47 5.26 -7.32 -1.39
CA VAL A 47 5.49 -5.89 -1.64
C VAL A 47 4.71 -5.04 -0.65
N LEU A 48 3.42 -5.29 -0.48
CA LEU A 48 2.57 -4.57 0.47
C LEU A 48 2.68 -5.11 1.89
N LEU A 49 3.14 -6.35 2.07
CA LEU A 49 3.15 -7.03 3.37
C LEU A 49 1.74 -7.10 3.99
N CYS A 50 0.73 -7.27 3.14
CA CYS A 50 -0.68 -7.31 3.50
C CYS A 50 -1.30 -8.63 3.05
N THR A 51 -2.43 -9.01 3.63
CA THR A 51 -3.19 -10.20 3.27
C THR A 51 -4.69 -9.96 3.46
N ILE A 52 -5.47 -10.69 2.68
CA ILE A 52 -6.94 -10.83 2.85
C ILE A 52 -7.31 -12.21 3.39
N ASP A 53 -6.32 -13.07 3.62
CA ASP A 53 -6.49 -14.40 4.19
C ASP A 53 -6.31 -14.32 5.72
N GLU A 54 -7.26 -14.86 6.49
CA GLU A 54 -7.17 -14.91 7.96
C GLU A 54 -6.04 -15.82 8.47
N GLN A 55 -5.50 -16.68 7.59
CA GLN A 55 -4.44 -17.64 7.92
C GLN A 55 -3.27 -17.48 6.95
N PRO A 56 -2.49 -16.40 7.06
CA PRO A 56 -1.38 -16.18 6.15
C PRO A 56 -0.20 -17.13 6.41
N SER A 57 0.59 -17.35 5.37
CA SER A 57 1.80 -18.18 5.42
C SER A 57 3.00 -17.46 6.08
N SER A 58 2.91 -16.15 6.23
CA SER A 58 3.91 -15.26 6.81
C SER A 58 3.23 -14.18 7.66
N SER A 59 4.03 -13.42 8.40
CA SER A 59 3.51 -12.27 9.15
C SER A 59 3.12 -11.16 8.18
N LEU A 60 1.84 -10.79 8.17
CA LEU A 60 1.24 -9.83 7.23
C LEU A 60 0.15 -9.02 7.92
N ILE A 61 -0.13 -7.82 7.41
CA ILE A 61 -1.27 -6.99 7.86
C ILE A 61 -2.55 -7.49 7.21
N TYR A 62 -3.54 -7.80 8.02
CA TYR A 62 -4.87 -8.17 7.53
C TYR A 62 -5.68 -6.93 7.15
N LEU A 63 -6.21 -6.94 5.93
CA LEU A 63 -7.09 -5.88 5.41
C LEU A 63 -8.54 -6.36 5.51
N ALA A 64 -9.14 -6.19 6.68
CA ALA A 64 -10.45 -6.75 7.00
C ALA A 64 -11.58 -6.17 6.13
N GLU A 65 -11.53 -4.88 5.80
CA GLU A 65 -12.57 -4.25 4.98
C GLU A 65 -12.49 -4.76 3.54
N LEU A 66 -11.27 -4.90 3.01
CA LEU A 66 -11.04 -5.47 1.70
C LEU A 66 -11.38 -6.96 1.63
N ALA A 67 -11.09 -7.73 2.69
CA ALA A 67 -11.39 -9.15 2.79
C ALA A 67 -12.91 -9.45 2.73
N ALA A 68 -13.76 -8.50 3.15
CA ALA A 68 -15.21 -8.63 3.04
C ALA A 68 -15.74 -8.45 1.60
N CYS A 69 -14.95 -7.80 0.73
CA CYS A 69 -15.35 -7.42 -0.63
C CYS A 69 -14.53 -8.13 -1.71
N VAL A 70 -13.90 -9.27 -1.40
CA VAL A 70 -12.94 -9.93 -2.29
C VAL A 70 -13.56 -10.28 -3.64
N PRO A 71 -13.04 -9.74 -4.75
CA PRO A 71 -13.49 -10.09 -6.08
C PRO A 71 -13.05 -11.52 -6.44
N GLN A 72 -13.68 -12.10 -7.46
CA GLN A 72 -13.31 -13.43 -7.97
C GLN A 72 -11.86 -13.49 -8.50
N THR A 73 -11.30 -12.35 -8.91
CA THR A 73 -9.93 -12.23 -9.41
C THR A 73 -9.28 -10.97 -8.87
N LEU A 74 -8.06 -11.09 -8.34
CA LEU A 74 -7.25 -9.95 -7.94
C LEU A 74 -6.72 -9.23 -9.19
N ASP A 75 -6.90 -7.91 -9.22
CA ASP A 75 -6.45 -7.04 -10.30
C ASP A 75 -5.73 -5.80 -9.76
N LYS A 76 -5.30 -4.91 -10.65
CA LYS A 76 -4.66 -3.65 -10.27
C LYS A 76 -5.55 -2.77 -9.39
N ASN A 77 -6.84 -2.69 -9.66
CA ASN A 77 -7.76 -1.86 -8.87
C ASN A 77 -7.81 -2.32 -7.42
N PHE A 78 -7.71 -3.63 -7.21
CA PHE A 78 -7.66 -4.22 -5.88
C PHE A 78 -6.36 -3.87 -5.13
N ILE A 79 -5.24 -3.73 -5.84
CA ILE A 79 -3.97 -3.23 -5.26
C ILE A 79 -4.11 -1.77 -4.83
N ASP A 80 -4.71 -0.92 -5.67
CA ASP A 80 -4.96 0.48 -5.34
C ASP A 80 -5.82 0.58 -4.07
N GLN A 81 -6.91 -0.17 -4.00
CA GLN A 81 -7.80 -0.22 -2.82
C GLN A 81 -7.07 -0.68 -1.56
N ALA A 82 -6.28 -1.76 -1.66
CA ALA A 82 -5.49 -2.27 -0.55
C ALA A 82 -4.50 -1.24 -0.01
N LEU A 83 -3.83 -0.51 -0.90
CA LEU A 83 -2.94 0.59 -0.51
C LEU A 83 -3.69 1.71 0.19
N PHE A 84 -4.85 2.13 -0.33
CA PHE A 84 -5.65 3.16 0.31
C PHE A 84 -6.12 2.76 1.71
N GLU A 85 -6.59 1.53 1.89
CA GLU A 85 -6.94 1.02 3.22
C GLU A 85 -5.70 1.03 4.11
N ARG A 86 -4.61 0.40 3.66
CA ARG A 86 -3.38 0.24 4.44
C ARG A 86 -2.74 1.56 4.86
N LEU A 87 -2.79 2.58 4.01
CA LEU A 87 -2.25 3.90 4.27
C LEU A 87 -3.07 4.73 5.26
N ARG A 88 -4.36 4.41 5.41
CA ARG A 88 -5.27 5.07 6.37
C ARG A 88 -5.32 4.37 7.72
N MET A 89 -4.68 3.20 7.85
CA MET A 89 -4.57 2.48 9.11
C MET A 89 -3.63 3.22 10.08
N THR A 90 -4.18 3.68 11.20
CA THR A 90 -3.41 4.34 12.27
C THR A 90 -2.72 3.32 13.18
N ASP A 91 -3.27 2.11 13.30
CA ASP A 91 -2.72 1.02 14.10
C ASP A 91 -2.69 -0.30 13.32
N SER A 92 -1.70 -0.43 12.42
CA SER A 92 -1.46 -1.69 11.70
C SER A 92 -1.06 -2.85 12.60
N ALA A 93 -0.43 -2.60 13.76
CA ALA A 93 -0.01 -3.67 14.67
C ALA A 93 -1.20 -4.46 15.22
N SER A 94 -2.35 -3.80 15.43
CA SER A 94 -3.60 -4.47 15.83
C SER A 94 -4.14 -5.45 14.79
N GLN A 95 -3.80 -5.26 13.51
CA GLN A 95 -4.25 -6.09 12.39
C GLN A 95 -3.15 -7.06 11.92
N LEU A 96 -2.05 -7.17 12.66
CA LEU A 96 -0.97 -8.08 12.32
C LEU A 96 -1.42 -9.53 12.56
N LEU A 97 -1.38 -10.33 11.50
CA LEU A 97 -1.53 -11.77 11.60
C LEU A 97 -0.16 -12.43 11.61
N MET A 98 -0.02 -13.43 12.50
CA MET A 98 1.17 -14.27 12.58
C MET A 98 0.85 -15.65 12.00
N PRO A 99 1.80 -16.30 11.31
CA PRO A 99 1.58 -17.62 10.74
C PRO A 99 1.31 -18.64 11.85
N ALA A 100 0.33 -19.52 11.63
CA ALA A 100 -0.08 -20.55 12.60
C ALA A 100 1.05 -21.53 12.96
N THR A 101 1.99 -21.76 12.03
CA THR A 101 3.17 -22.60 12.23
C THR A 101 4.45 -21.75 12.33
N LYS A 102 5.20 -21.92 13.43
CA LYS A 102 6.48 -21.25 13.72
C LYS A 102 7.63 -21.54 12.73
N ASN A 103 7.38 -22.30 11.66
CA ASN A 103 8.38 -22.69 10.66
C ASN A 103 8.44 -21.74 9.46
N SER A 104 7.73 -20.60 9.50
CA SER A 104 7.75 -19.61 8.43
C SER A 104 9.14 -18.96 8.34
N THR A 105 9.84 -19.24 7.25
CA THR A 105 11.21 -18.78 6.93
C THR A 105 11.28 -17.35 6.40
N VAL A 106 10.14 -16.64 6.32
CA VAL A 106 10.12 -15.28 5.77
C VAL A 106 10.46 -14.28 6.88
N LYS A 107 11.73 -13.87 6.92
CA LYS A 107 12.26 -12.79 7.77
C LYS A 107 11.80 -11.42 7.24
N ASN A 108 10.51 -11.16 7.19
CA ASN A 108 10.06 -9.79 7.05
C ASN A 108 10.31 -9.08 8.39
N ASP A 109 11.03 -7.95 8.35
CA ASP A 109 11.23 -7.14 9.55
C ASP A 109 9.87 -6.65 10.04
N LEU A 110 9.55 -6.93 11.30
CA LEU A 110 8.27 -6.57 11.91
C LEU A 110 8.01 -5.07 11.78
N ASN A 111 9.08 -4.26 11.90
CA ASN A 111 8.99 -2.81 11.74
C ASN A 111 8.51 -2.41 10.34
N SER A 112 8.93 -3.13 9.30
CA SER A 112 8.49 -2.87 7.92
C SER A 112 7.03 -3.27 7.70
N ILE A 113 6.56 -4.33 8.37
CA ILE A 113 5.17 -4.80 8.26
C ILE A 113 4.23 -3.78 8.94
N THR A 114 4.61 -3.29 10.12
CA THR A 114 3.79 -2.40 10.95
C THR A 114 4.07 -0.91 10.73
N GLU A 115 4.78 -0.54 9.66
CA GLU A 115 5.08 0.88 9.37
C GLU A 115 3.78 1.64 9.06
N ASN A 116 3.49 2.69 9.83
CA ASN A 116 2.29 3.52 9.66
C ASN A 116 2.61 4.89 9.04
N ARG A 117 3.89 5.26 8.94
CA ARG A 117 4.33 6.49 8.28
C ARG A 117 4.18 6.32 6.76
N CYS A 118 3.26 7.09 6.17
CA CYS A 118 2.83 6.98 4.79
C CYS A 118 4.00 6.93 3.79
N LEU A 119 4.89 7.92 3.82
CA LEU A 119 5.97 8.04 2.84
C LEU A 119 7.04 6.95 3.03
N HIS A 120 7.30 6.54 4.28
CA HIS A 120 8.21 5.43 4.57
C HIS A 120 7.65 4.09 4.11
N TYR A 121 6.36 3.85 4.34
CA TYR A 121 5.71 2.64 3.89
C TYR A 121 5.73 2.53 2.36
N LEU A 122 5.42 3.63 1.64
CA LEU A 122 5.47 3.69 0.17
C LEU A 122 6.90 3.49 -0.36
N ALA A 123 7.90 4.14 0.24
CA ALA A 123 9.31 3.92 -0.11
C ALA A 123 9.73 2.46 0.11
N GLY A 124 9.30 1.84 1.22
CA GLY A 124 9.55 0.43 1.51
C GLY A 124 8.90 -0.51 0.50
N CYS A 125 7.65 -0.22 0.08
CA CYS A 125 6.97 -0.96 -0.99
C CYS A 125 7.75 -0.84 -2.30
N TYR A 126 8.18 0.37 -2.67
CA TYR A 126 8.98 0.63 -3.85
C TYR A 126 10.28 -0.20 -3.84
N GLN A 127 11.03 -0.22 -2.74
CA GLN A 127 12.24 -1.03 -2.60
C GLN A 127 11.98 -2.53 -2.75
N ARG A 128 10.91 -3.05 -2.12
CA ARG A 128 10.54 -4.47 -2.23
C ARG A 128 10.15 -4.83 -3.66
N LEU A 129 9.46 -3.94 -4.37
CA LEU A 129 9.16 -4.10 -5.79
C LEU A 129 10.44 -4.13 -6.64
N LEU A 130 11.40 -3.21 -6.40
CA LEU A 130 12.68 -3.19 -7.11
C LEU A 130 13.46 -4.50 -6.97
N ARG A 131 13.49 -5.08 -5.76
CA ARG A 131 14.18 -6.35 -5.47
C ARG A 131 13.60 -7.54 -6.23
N GLN A 132 12.36 -7.42 -6.72
CA GLN A 132 11.62 -8.47 -7.42
C GLN A 132 11.23 -8.04 -8.83
N ARG A 133 11.97 -7.11 -9.43
CA ARG A 133 11.69 -6.54 -10.76
C ARG A 133 11.44 -7.60 -11.83
N ASP A 134 12.24 -8.66 -11.86
CA ASP A 134 12.10 -9.72 -12.86
C ASP A 134 10.84 -10.56 -12.65
N HIS A 135 10.46 -10.80 -11.39
CA HIS A 135 9.22 -11.51 -11.02
C HIS A 135 7.99 -10.70 -11.43
N PHE A 136 8.02 -9.38 -11.23
CA PHE A 136 6.90 -8.49 -11.51
C PHE A 136 6.96 -7.81 -12.88
N LYS A 137 7.83 -8.26 -13.80
CA LYS A 137 8.17 -7.55 -15.04
C LYS A 137 6.96 -7.05 -15.85
N LEU A 138 5.86 -7.81 -15.90
CA LEU A 138 4.67 -7.46 -16.68
C LEU A 138 3.86 -6.30 -16.10
N ILE A 139 3.88 -6.12 -14.77
CA ILE A 139 3.10 -5.09 -14.06
C ILE A 139 3.98 -4.09 -13.32
N PHE A 140 5.31 -4.26 -13.41
CA PHE A 140 6.28 -3.54 -12.61
C PHE A 140 6.13 -2.03 -12.74
N ASP A 141 6.05 -1.50 -13.97
CA ASP A 141 5.95 -0.06 -14.19
C ASP A 141 4.61 0.51 -13.71
N ASP A 142 3.52 -0.25 -13.81
CA ASP A 142 2.21 0.16 -13.32
C ASP A 142 2.18 0.26 -11.79
N ILE A 143 2.70 -0.76 -11.09
CA ILE A 143 2.76 -0.77 -9.62
C ILE A 143 3.79 0.26 -9.12
N ARG A 144 4.91 0.41 -9.81
CA ARG A 144 5.91 1.43 -9.50
C ARG A 144 5.31 2.83 -9.60
N LYS A 145 4.59 3.11 -10.69
CA LYS A 145 3.89 4.38 -10.90
C LYS A 145 2.85 4.64 -9.82
N LEU A 146 2.11 3.61 -9.40
CA LEU A 146 1.14 3.73 -8.31
C LEU A 146 1.76 4.22 -7.00
N PHE A 147 2.91 3.67 -6.58
CA PHE A 147 3.58 4.14 -5.36
C PHE A 147 4.06 5.60 -5.48
N ILE A 148 4.53 6.00 -6.65
CA ILE A 148 4.95 7.37 -6.94
C ILE A 148 3.74 8.31 -6.87
N ASP A 149 2.65 7.97 -7.56
CA ASP A 149 1.43 8.78 -7.64
C ASP A 149 0.75 8.92 -6.27
N LEU A 150 0.73 7.86 -5.45
CA LEU A 150 0.24 7.93 -4.07
C LEU A 150 1.12 8.80 -3.16
N SER A 151 2.43 8.79 -3.36
CA SER A 151 3.36 9.65 -2.62
C SER A 151 3.15 11.13 -2.98
N LYS A 152 3.00 11.42 -4.28
CA LYS A 152 2.61 12.76 -4.76
C LYS A 152 1.28 13.19 -4.16
N THR A 153 0.29 12.30 -4.17
CA THR A 153 -1.03 12.55 -3.57
C THR A 153 -0.92 12.85 -2.08
N ALA A 154 -0.11 12.11 -1.32
CA ALA A 154 0.10 12.37 0.10
C ALA A 154 0.70 13.76 0.36
N ILE A 155 1.64 14.19 -0.48
CA ILE A 155 2.25 15.51 -0.37
C ILE A 155 1.27 16.61 -0.79
N SER A 156 0.49 16.41 -1.84
CA SER A 156 -0.51 17.39 -2.31
C SER A 156 -1.73 17.49 -1.40
N LEU A 157 -2.07 16.43 -0.66
CA LEU A 157 -3.23 16.37 0.21
C LEU A 157 -2.82 15.90 1.62
N PRO A 158 -2.02 16.69 2.36
CA PRO A 158 -1.50 16.29 3.66
C PRO A 158 -2.62 16.04 4.70
N ASP A 159 -3.76 16.71 4.56
CA ASP A 159 -4.93 16.56 5.44
C ASP A 159 -5.53 15.15 5.43
N LEU A 160 -5.28 14.34 4.38
CA LEU A 160 -5.70 12.93 4.35
C LEU A 160 -4.91 12.04 5.33
N TYR A 161 -3.76 12.54 5.81
CA TYR A 161 -2.82 11.83 6.67
C TYR A 161 -2.68 12.52 8.02
N GLU A 162 -3.81 12.87 8.63
CA GLU A 162 -3.87 13.57 9.91
C GLU A 162 -2.98 12.90 10.98
N GLY A 163 -2.22 13.73 11.71
CA GLY A 163 -1.28 13.26 12.73
C GLY A 163 0.08 12.82 12.20
N GLN A 164 0.28 12.77 10.88
CA GLN A 164 1.59 12.48 10.28
C GLN A 164 2.36 13.76 9.92
N ASP A 165 3.64 13.84 10.31
CA ASP A 165 4.55 14.89 9.84
C ASP A 165 5.25 14.44 8.54
N LEU A 166 4.59 14.72 7.41
CA LEU A 166 5.11 14.33 6.09
C LEU A 166 6.45 15.02 5.76
N SER A 167 6.67 16.24 6.24
CA SER A 167 7.93 16.97 6.02
C SER A 167 9.10 16.31 6.75
N LYS A 168 8.88 15.88 7.99
CA LYS A 168 9.86 15.09 8.75
C LYS A 168 10.10 13.75 8.08
N GLN A 169 9.04 13.06 7.66
CA GLN A 169 9.18 11.78 6.97
C GLN A 169 10.02 11.92 5.69
N TRP A 170 9.79 12.98 4.93
CA TRP A 170 10.54 13.26 3.71
C TRP A 170 12.03 13.53 3.98
N LEU A 171 12.33 14.29 5.04
CA LEU A 171 13.71 14.53 5.46
C LEU A 171 14.40 13.23 5.92
N GLU A 172 13.71 12.37 6.68
CA GLU A 172 14.23 11.06 7.08
C GLU A 172 14.57 10.20 5.86
N LEU A 173 13.70 10.18 4.84
CA LEU A 173 13.99 9.48 3.57
C LEU A 173 15.19 10.09 2.83
N LEU A 174 15.37 11.42 2.85
CA LEU A 174 16.54 12.06 2.26
C LEU A 174 17.85 11.67 2.98
N ILE A 175 17.79 11.49 4.30
CA ILE A 175 18.91 10.99 5.10
C ILE A 175 19.19 9.52 4.73
N ASP A 176 18.17 8.66 4.73
CA ASP A 176 18.31 7.24 4.41
C ASP A 176 18.82 7.03 2.96
N GLY A 177 18.43 7.92 2.04
CA GLY A 177 18.88 7.92 0.65
C GLY A 177 20.39 8.06 0.47
N GLN A 178 21.09 8.66 1.44
CA GLN A 178 22.55 8.78 1.39
C GLN A 178 23.26 7.43 1.39
N GLU A 179 22.70 6.47 2.11
CA GLU A 179 23.24 5.12 2.24
C GLU A 179 22.51 4.12 1.32
N ASN A 180 21.34 4.50 0.81
CA ASN A 180 20.48 3.62 0.04
C ASN A 180 20.01 4.28 -1.26
N SER A 181 20.69 3.97 -2.37
CA SER A 181 20.40 4.53 -3.68
C SER A 181 18.98 4.26 -4.19
N GLN A 182 18.32 3.19 -3.72
CA GLN A 182 16.93 2.89 -4.10
C GLN A 182 15.95 3.91 -3.48
N ILE A 183 16.27 4.48 -2.32
CA ILE A 183 15.46 5.54 -1.71
C ILE A 183 15.66 6.84 -2.48
N TYR A 184 16.90 7.18 -2.87
CA TYR A 184 17.12 8.30 -3.77
C TYR A 184 16.44 8.12 -5.13
N GLU A 185 16.44 6.92 -5.71
CA GLU A 185 15.68 6.65 -6.95
C GLU A 185 14.18 6.88 -6.75
N PHE A 186 13.61 6.44 -5.63
CA PHE A 186 12.22 6.71 -5.28
C PHE A 186 11.93 8.21 -5.15
N ILE A 187 12.75 8.93 -4.38
CA ILE A 187 12.64 10.38 -4.20
C ILE A 187 12.77 11.10 -5.55
N ASP A 188 13.76 10.75 -6.36
CA ASP A 188 13.94 11.27 -7.71
C ASP A 188 12.69 11.02 -8.57
N CYS A 189 12.05 9.86 -8.46
CA CYS A 189 10.82 9.56 -9.20
C CYS A 189 9.63 10.40 -8.73
N VAL A 190 9.49 10.62 -7.42
CA VAL A 190 8.41 11.46 -6.86
C VAL A 190 8.59 12.93 -7.24
N ASN A 191 9.83 13.42 -7.25
CA ASN A 191 10.14 14.78 -7.68
C ASN A 191 10.19 14.95 -9.19
N ASN A 192 10.37 13.86 -9.95
CA ASN A 192 10.34 13.90 -11.40
C ASN A 192 8.91 14.13 -11.90
N ASP A 193 8.62 15.39 -12.08
CA ASP A 193 7.70 15.92 -13.06
C ASP A 193 8.48 16.96 -13.86
N SER A 194 9.50 16.48 -14.59
CA SER A 194 10.64 17.24 -15.15
C SER A 194 10.27 18.43 -16.08
N LEU A 195 8.97 18.65 -16.34
CA LEU A 195 8.44 19.69 -17.22
C LEU A 195 7.39 20.59 -16.57
N SER A 196 6.88 20.27 -15.37
CA SER A 196 5.92 21.13 -14.67
C SER A 196 6.59 21.91 -13.54
N PRO A 197 6.11 23.14 -13.24
CA PRO A 197 6.53 23.85 -12.04
C PRO A 197 6.21 23.01 -10.80
N LEU A 198 7.01 23.21 -9.75
CA LEU A 198 6.73 22.62 -8.44
C LEU A 198 5.31 23.03 -8.02
N THR A 199 4.53 22.10 -7.46
CA THR A 199 3.23 22.48 -6.89
C THR A 199 3.47 23.25 -5.60
N ASP A 200 2.53 24.12 -5.22
CA ASP A 200 2.62 24.93 -3.99
C ASP A 200 2.81 24.03 -2.75
N GLU A 201 2.24 22.83 -2.75
CA GLU A 201 2.35 21.86 -1.65
C GLU A 201 3.73 21.23 -1.58
N MET A 202 4.34 20.90 -2.73
CA MET A 202 5.73 20.44 -2.79
C MET A 202 6.69 21.55 -2.35
N GLU A 203 6.45 22.80 -2.74
CA GLU A 203 7.23 23.94 -2.25
C GLU A 203 7.13 24.10 -0.74
N SER A 204 5.92 24.00 -0.19
CA SER A 204 5.66 24.02 1.25
C SER A 204 6.38 22.88 1.98
N LEU A 205 6.34 21.66 1.41
CA LEU A 205 7.06 20.49 1.93
C LEU A 205 8.55 20.78 2.05
N TYR A 206 9.19 21.21 0.96
CA TYR A 206 10.63 21.52 0.96
C TYR A 206 10.98 22.70 1.85
N THR A 207 10.14 23.73 1.91
CA THR A 207 10.31 24.85 2.85
C THR A 207 10.34 24.35 4.29
N SER A 208 9.46 23.41 4.66
CA SER A 208 9.47 22.80 5.99
C SER A 208 10.73 21.96 6.23
N VAL A 209 11.13 21.16 5.25
CA VAL A 209 12.37 20.34 5.27
C VAL A 209 13.60 21.23 5.48
N PHE A 210 13.77 22.28 4.69
CA PHE A 210 14.90 23.21 4.82
C PHE A 210 14.90 23.95 6.14
N ARG A 211 13.73 24.35 6.64
CA ARG A 211 13.61 24.97 7.97
C ARG A 211 14.05 23.99 9.07
N HIS A 212 13.70 22.71 8.95
CA HIS A 212 14.12 21.69 9.90
C HIS A 212 15.64 21.47 9.82
N MET A 213 16.17 21.28 8.61
CA MET A 213 17.61 21.15 8.38
C MET A 213 18.38 22.34 8.96
N TYR A 214 17.92 23.58 8.73
CA TYR A 214 18.55 24.77 9.27
C TYR A 214 18.65 24.74 10.81
N LYS A 215 17.56 24.36 11.50
CA LYS A 215 17.55 24.23 12.96
C LYS A 215 18.51 23.15 13.46
N MET A 216 18.63 22.04 12.73
CA MET A 216 19.54 20.94 13.07
C MET A 216 21.00 21.28 12.78
N ILE A 217 21.27 22.09 11.75
CA ILE A 217 22.61 22.50 11.34
C ILE A 217 23.16 23.65 12.19
N GLN A 218 22.31 24.59 12.63
CA GLN A 218 22.72 25.78 13.39
C GLN A 218 23.64 25.48 14.59
N PRO A 219 23.42 24.44 15.41
CA PRO A 219 24.29 24.14 16.55
C PRO A 219 25.52 23.28 16.20
N LEU A 220 25.69 22.84 14.95
CA LEU A 220 26.77 21.92 14.58
C LEU A 220 28.09 22.66 14.33
N ASP A 221 29.18 22.02 14.74
CA ASP A 221 30.52 22.45 14.40
C ASP A 221 30.89 22.08 12.96
N TYR A 222 31.83 22.82 12.35
CA TYR A 222 32.29 22.58 10.97
C TYR A 222 32.87 21.19 10.70
N PHE A 223 33.26 20.46 11.75
CA PHE A 223 33.83 19.11 11.65
C PHE A 223 32.81 18.01 11.93
N SER A 224 31.54 18.37 12.17
CA SER A 224 30.47 17.41 12.41
C SER A 224 30.21 16.54 11.17
N THR A 225 30.13 15.23 11.38
CA THR A 225 29.72 14.26 10.36
C THR A 225 28.28 14.49 9.90
N GLU A 226 27.43 14.98 10.78
CA GLU A 226 26.04 15.34 10.52
C GLU A 226 25.96 16.54 9.55
N LEU A 227 26.85 17.53 9.69
CA LEU A 227 26.94 18.64 8.73
C LEU A 227 27.30 18.14 7.32
N ILE A 228 28.22 17.17 7.22
CA ILE A 228 28.60 16.53 5.95
C ILE A 228 27.39 15.81 5.36
N ALA A 229 26.64 15.07 6.17
CA ALA A 229 25.40 14.43 5.75
C ALA A 229 24.40 15.45 5.18
N TYR A 230 24.08 16.53 5.92
CA TYR A 230 23.16 17.55 5.38
C TYR A 230 23.67 18.22 4.10
N THR A 231 24.98 18.40 3.94
CA THR A 231 25.58 18.91 2.70
C THR A 231 25.36 17.94 1.54
N GLY A 232 25.47 16.63 1.79
CA GLY A 232 25.15 15.58 0.82
C GLY A 232 23.69 15.64 0.36
N ILE A 233 22.75 15.90 1.28
CA ILE A 233 21.33 16.09 0.95
C ILE A 233 21.15 17.31 0.05
N LEU A 234 21.70 18.47 0.43
CA LEU A 234 21.60 19.69 -0.37
C LEU A 234 22.21 19.52 -1.77
N THR A 235 23.33 18.79 -1.86
CA THR A 235 23.98 18.47 -3.14
C THR A 235 23.07 17.60 -4.01
N HIS A 236 22.37 16.62 -3.44
CA HIS A 236 21.40 15.81 -4.16
C HIS A 236 20.22 16.68 -4.65
N LEU A 237 19.62 17.47 -3.77
CA LEU A 237 18.47 18.34 -4.07
C LEU A 237 18.80 19.43 -5.12
N SER A 238 20.04 19.92 -5.16
CA SER A 238 20.47 20.93 -6.15
C SER A 238 20.38 20.46 -7.61
N LYS A 239 20.21 19.15 -7.84
CA LYS A 239 20.04 18.58 -9.18
C LYS A 239 18.67 18.86 -9.77
N TRP A 240 17.67 19.23 -8.97
CA TRP A 240 16.32 19.50 -9.46
C TRP A 240 16.12 21.00 -9.68
N PRO A 241 16.00 21.46 -10.94
CA PRO A 241 15.91 22.89 -11.26
C PRO A 241 14.75 23.61 -10.58
N ALA A 242 13.66 22.88 -10.29
CA ALA A 242 12.49 23.42 -9.61
C ALA A 242 12.80 23.85 -8.16
N LEU A 243 13.65 23.10 -7.44
CA LEU A 243 14.03 23.44 -6.06
C LEU A 243 15.07 24.54 -5.97
N VAL A 244 15.89 24.71 -7.00
CA VAL A 244 16.89 25.80 -7.07
C VAL A 244 16.23 27.18 -7.03
N ARG A 245 14.93 27.30 -7.38
CA ARG A 245 14.17 28.55 -7.28
C ARG A 245 13.58 28.83 -5.90
N VAL A 246 13.47 27.80 -5.06
CA VAL A 246 12.87 27.86 -3.72
C VAL A 246 13.93 28.19 -2.64
N CYS A 247 15.19 27.85 -2.92
CA CYS A 247 16.37 28.19 -2.10
C CYS A 247 16.89 29.61 -2.38
#